data_AF-A0A9E0Q9C7-F1
#
_entry.id   AF-A0A9E0Q9C7-F1
#
_cell.length_a   1.000
_cell.length_b   1.000
_cell.length_c   1.000
_cell.angle_alpha   90.00
_cell.angle_beta   90.00
_cell.angle_gamma   90.00
#
_symmetry.space_group_name_H-M   'P 1'
#
loop_
_entity.id
_entity.type
_entity.pdbx_description
1 polymer ?
#
loop_
_entity_poly.entity_id
_entity_poly.type
_entity_poly.pdbx_seq_one_letter_code
_entity_poly.pdbx_strand_id
1 'polypeptide(L)'
;EISRVGEERGIFVLCGAEVTTREEVHLLCFVEQNRLSELQDFLEKSIVKIPNDPDVFGYQLAVNSDEEVVAEVEYLLINAIDKSIEEVGGFVHSLGGIFIPAHIDKGSNSVYSQLGFLPFGLSAEALEISQNADASAMAAKDKSIRGFNFIKSSDAHYPEQIGGAYTLLDISDVSFSSLKSALSSTKNPPQYKTR
;
A
#
# COMPACT_ATOMS: atom_id res chain seq x y z
N GLU A 1 -9.48 -1.77 -15.70
CA GLU A 1 -10.77 -2.11 -15.07
C GLU A 1 -11.19 -1.21 -13.91
N ILE A 2 -10.53 -1.35 -12.74
CA ILE A 2 -11.07 -0.88 -11.45
C ILE A 2 -11.29 0.63 -11.45
N SER A 3 -10.31 1.40 -11.93
CA SER A 3 -10.45 2.87 -12.00
C SER A 3 -11.61 3.33 -12.88
N ARG A 4 -11.88 2.64 -13.99
CA ARG A 4 -13.00 2.96 -14.90
C ARG A 4 -14.34 2.72 -14.20
N VAL A 5 -14.49 1.54 -13.58
CA VAL A 5 -15.72 1.19 -12.84
C VAL A 5 -15.92 2.14 -11.65
N GLY A 6 -14.83 2.51 -10.97
CA GLY A 6 -14.87 3.52 -9.91
C GLY A 6 -15.40 4.85 -10.41
N GLU A 7 -14.85 5.37 -11.51
CA GLU A 7 -15.29 6.63 -12.13
C GLU A 7 -16.78 6.61 -12.51
N GLU A 8 -17.25 5.53 -13.15
CA GLU A 8 -18.67 5.34 -13.49
C GLU A 8 -19.61 5.34 -12.27
N ARG A 9 -19.07 4.99 -11.09
CA ARG A 9 -19.79 4.97 -9.81
C ARG A 9 -19.54 6.23 -8.95
N GLY A 10 -18.78 7.20 -9.44
CA GLY A 10 -18.41 8.39 -8.68
C GLY A 10 -17.43 8.11 -7.52
N ILE A 11 -16.66 7.03 -7.62
CA ILE A 11 -15.64 6.61 -6.65
C ILE A 11 -14.26 6.85 -7.26
N PHE A 12 -13.47 7.70 -6.63
CA PHE A 12 -12.07 7.86 -7.02
C PHE A 12 -11.26 6.64 -6.57
N VAL A 13 -10.47 6.09 -7.49
CA VAL A 13 -9.62 4.92 -7.25
C VAL A 13 -8.16 5.35 -7.23
N LEU A 14 -7.54 5.20 -6.06
CA LEU A 14 -6.09 5.32 -5.94
C LEU A 14 -5.45 4.02 -6.46
N CYS A 15 -4.78 4.09 -7.60
CA CYS A 15 -4.21 2.92 -8.25
C CYS A 15 -2.79 2.64 -7.75
N GLY A 16 -2.46 1.37 -7.56
CA GLY A 16 -1.18 0.96 -6.99
C GLY A 16 -1.14 -0.53 -6.67
N ALA A 17 -0.18 -0.91 -5.84
CA ALA A 17 -0.02 -2.27 -5.34
C ALA A 17 0.45 -2.24 -3.87
N GLU A 18 0.10 -3.28 -3.11
CA GLU A 18 0.84 -3.64 -1.90
C GLU A 18 2.02 -4.52 -2.32
N VAL A 19 3.23 -4.14 -1.91
CA VAL A 19 4.48 -4.77 -2.33
C VAL A 19 5.18 -5.37 -1.11
N THR A 20 5.49 -6.66 -1.17
CA THR A 20 6.34 -7.35 -0.18
C THR A 20 7.80 -7.24 -0.58
N THR A 21 8.60 -6.53 0.21
CA THR A 21 10.05 -6.37 -0.06
C THR A 21 10.85 -7.60 0.30
N ARG A 22 12.14 -7.58 -0.03
CA ARG A 22 13.09 -8.62 0.37
C ARG A 22 13.22 -8.77 1.88
N GLU A 23 12.97 -7.70 2.64
CA GLU A 23 12.88 -7.73 4.10
C GLU A 23 11.53 -8.30 4.59
N GLU A 24 10.68 -8.78 3.68
CA GLU A 24 9.30 -9.20 3.92
C GLU A 24 8.41 -8.08 4.48
N VAL A 25 8.77 -6.81 4.29
CA VAL A 25 7.94 -5.68 4.72
C VAL A 25 6.92 -5.36 3.63
N HIS A 26 5.65 -5.20 4.01
CA HIS A 26 4.61 -4.74 3.09
C HIS A 26 4.60 -3.22 2.96
N LEU A 27 4.46 -2.74 1.73
CA LEU A 27 4.49 -1.33 1.37
C LEU A 27 3.33 -1.01 0.42
N LEU A 28 2.51 -0.02 0.74
CA LEU A 28 1.53 0.51 -0.20
C LEU A 28 2.22 1.49 -1.17
N CYS A 29 2.17 1.16 -2.45
CA CYS A 29 2.83 1.88 -3.52
C CYS A 29 1.77 2.38 -4.52
N PHE A 30 1.44 3.66 -4.49
CA PHE A 30 0.45 4.25 -5.40
C PHE A 30 1.08 5.20 -6.39
N VAL A 31 0.56 5.22 -7.62
CA VAL A 31 1.02 6.10 -8.70
C VAL A 31 -0.16 6.63 -9.48
N GLU A 32 0.04 7.71 -10.24
CA GLU A 32 -0.98 8.17 -11.18
C GLU A 32 -1.26 7.10 -12.25
N GLN A 33 -2.48 7.09 -12.79
CA GLN A 33 -2.91 6.05 -13.75
C GLN A 33 -2.00 5.95 -14.98
N ASN A 34 -1.46 7.08 -15.45
CA ASN A 34 -0.53 7.14 -16.58
C ASN A 34 0.89 6.63 -16.24
N ARG A 35 1.15 6.22 -14.99
CA ARG A 35 2.43 5.66 -14.51
C ARG A 35 2.31 4.19 -14.09
N LEU A 36 1.13 3.58 -14.22
CA LEU A 36 0.90 2.19 -13.78
C LEU A 36 1.74 1.19 -14.58
N SER A 37 2.00 1.46 -15.87
CA SER A 37 2.89 0.63 -16.69
C SER A 37 4.30 0.59 -16.12
N GLU A 38 4.84 1.73 -15.69
CA GLU A 38 6.18 1.80 -15.12
C GLU A 38 6.25 1.04 -13.79
N LEU A 39 5.21 1.13 -12.95
CA LEU A 39 5.12 0.35 -11.71
C LEU A 39 5.05 -1.15 -12.00
N GLN A 40 4.20 -1.58 -12.94
CA GLN A 40 4.08 -2.98 -13.34
C GLN A 40 5.43 -3.53 -13.83
N ASP A 41 6.09 -2.79 -14.73
CA ASP A 41 7.41 -3.12 -15.27
C ASP A 41 8.47 -3.32 -14.18
N PHE A 42 8.44 -2.46 -13.15
CA PHE A 42 9.36 -2.55 -12.01
C PHE A 42 9.09 -3.80 -11.18
N LEU A 43 7.83 -4.12 -10.91
CA LEU A 43 7.44 -5.32 -10.16
C LEU A 43 7.83 -6.59 -10.93
N GLU A 44 7.47 -6.70 -12.20
CA GLU A 44 7.79 -7.87 -13.03
C GLU A 44 9.29 -8.14 -13.19
N LYS A 45 10.12 -7.09 -13.20
CA LYS A 45 11.58 -7.22 -13.22
C LYS A 45 12.16 -7.60 -11.86
N SER A 46 11.42 -7.35 -10.77
CA SER A 46 11.88 -7.53 -9.40
C SER A 46 11.35 -8.81 -8.73
N ILE A 47 10.30 -9.44 -9.26
CA ILE A 47 9.80 -10.70 -8.72
C ILE A 47 10.83 -11.83 -8.81
N VAL A 48 10.88 -12.67 -7.79
CA VAL A 48 11.61 -13.93 -7.85
C VAL A 48 10.76 -14.93 -8.66
N LYS A 49 11.30 -15.42 -9.77
CA LYS A 49 10.58 -16.31 -10.71
C LYS A 49 10.44 -17.74 -10.19
N ILE A 50 9.58 -17.91 -9.20
CA ILE A 50 9.14 -19.20 -8.67
C ILE A 50 7.77 -19.50 -9.32
N PRO A 51 7.61 -20.63 -10.04
CA PRO A 51 6.31 -21.00 -10.60
C PRO A 51 5.24 -21.11 -9.51
N ASN A 52 4.03 -20.62 -9.79
CA ASN A 52 2.87 -20.84 -8.95
C ASN A 52 2.45 -22.31 -9.01
N ASP A 53 2.02 -22.86 -7.87
CA ASP A 53 1.34 -24.16 -7.80
C ASP A 53 -0.14 -23.90 -7.47
N PRO A 54 -1.04 -23.92 -8.47
CA PRO A 54 -2.45 -23.62 -8.27
C PRO A 54 -3.17 -24.56 -7.31
N ASP A 55 -2.67 -25.79 -7.13
CA ASP A 55 -3.26 -26.76 -6.20
C ASP A 55 -2.98 -26.38 -4.73
N VAL A 56 -1.91 -25.61 -4.49
CA VAL A 56 -1.49 -25.16 -3.14
C VAL A 56 -1.91 -23.72 -2.86
N PHE A 57 -1.67 -22.81 -3.80
CA PHE A 57 -1.83 -21.36 -3.62
C PHE A 57 -3.05 -20.79 -4.33
N GLY A 58 -3.75 -21.59 -5.13
CA GLY A 58 -4.85 -21.14 -5.98
C GLY A 58 -4.40 -20.45 -7.26
N TYR A 59 -5.37 -20.15 -8.12
CA TYR A 59 -5.13 -19.44 -9.37
C TYR A 59 -4.86 -17.95 -9.12
N GLN A 60 -3.95 -17.37 -9.91
CA GLN A 60 -3.62 -15.95 -9.86
C GLN A 60 -4.11 -15.28 -11.14
N LEU A 61 -5.38 -14.88 -11.13
CA LEU A 61 -6.10 -14.43 -12.32
C LEU A 61 -6.26 -12.92 -12.36
N ALA A 62 -6.08 -12.33 -13.54
CA ALA A 62 -6.60 -11.01 -13.85
C ALA A 62 -8.01 -11.17 -14.43
N VAL A 63 -8.99 -10.52 -13.81
CA VAL A 63 -10.41 -10.62 -14.18
C VAL A 63 -10.93 -9.24 -14.57
N ASN A 64 -11.67 -9.16 -15.68
CA ASN A 64 -12.29 -7.92 -16.11
C ASN A 64 -13.67 -7.70 -15.45
N SER A 65 -14.37 -6.63 -15.79
CA SER A 65 -15.67 -6.27 -15.22
C SER A 65 -16.83 -7.13 -15.70
N ASP A 66 -16.62 -7.92 -16.75
CA ASP A 66 -17.58 -8.90 -17.28
C ASP A 66 -17.36 -10.30 -16.66
N GLU A 67 -16.56 -10.38 -15.59
CA GLU A 67 -16.14 -11.62 -14.90
C GLU A 67 -15.31 -12.57 -15.78
N GLU A 68 -14.71 -12.06 -16.85
CA GLU A 68 -13.86 -12.84 -17.75
C GLU A 68 -12.41 -12.83 -17.28
N VAL A 69 -11.77 -14.00 -17.33
CA VAL A 69 -10.33 -14.15 -17.10
C VAL A 69 -9.57 -13.63 -18.31
N VAL A 70 -8.81 -12.55 -18.14
CA VAL A 70 -8.04 -11.91 -19.22
C VAL A 70 -6.55 -12.25 -19.19
N ALA A 71 -6.04 -12.69 -18.03
CA ALA A 71 -4.68 -13.18 -17.88
C ALA A 71 -4.56 -14.09 -16.65
N GLU A 72 -3.50 -14.90 -16.63
CA GLU A 72 -3.06 -15.66 -15.47
C GLU A 72 -1.57 -15.41 -15.26
N VAL A 73 -1.17 -15.19 -14.01
CA VAL A 73 0.23 -14.94 -13.64
C VAL A 73 0.92 -16.25 -13.30
N GLU A 74 1.94 -16.61 -14.09
CA GLU A 74 2.71 -17.85 -13.97
C GLU A 74 3.53 -17.94 -12.67
N TYR A 75 4.02 -16.81 -12.16
CA TYR A 75 4.93 -16.78 -11.00
C TYR A 75 4.19 -16.45 -9.70
N LEU A 76 4.58 -17.11 -8.61
CA LEU A 76 3.97 -16.99 -7.29
C LEU A 76 4.09 -15.56 -6.72
N LEU A 77 2.95 -14.86 -6.58
CA LEU A 77 2.88 -13.43 -6.21
C LEU A 77 2.92 -13.15 -4.71
N ILE A 78 2.71 -14.16 -3.86
CA ILE A 78 2.84 -14.00 -2.39
C ILE A 78 4.30 -13.84 -1.95
N ASN A 79 5.26 -14.11 -2.84
CA ASN A 79 6.67 -13.98 -2.53
C ASN A 79 7.16 -12.53 -2.52
N ALA A 80 8.16 -12.29 -1.68
CA ALA A 80 8.95 -11.06 -1.68
C ALA A 80 9.62 -10.80 -3.05
N ILE A 81 9.72 -9.53 -3.43
CA ILE A 81 10.54 -9.08 -4.57
C ILE A 81 12.00 -8.84 -4.15
N ASP A 82 12.96 -8.89 -5.09
CA ASP A 82 14.38 -8.61 -4.84
C ASP A 82 14.69 -7.10 -4.83
N LYS A 83 13.97 -6.38 -3.96
CA LYS A 83 14.12 -4.94 -3.71
C LYS A 83 13.98 -4.67 -2.21
N SER A 84 14.82 -3.79 -1.69
CA SER A 84 14.68 -3.27 -0.33
C SER A 84 13.54 -2.26 -0.20
N ILE A 85 13.11 -2.00 1.03
CA ILE A 85 12.20 -0.90 1.37
C ILE A 85 12.64 0.45 0.79
N GLU A 86 13.92 0.78 0.84
CA GLU A 86 14.46 2.03 0.28
C GLU A 86 14.48 2.02 -1.25
N GLU A 87 14.77 0.88 -1.88
CA GLU A 87 14.73 0.76 -3.35
C GLU A 87 13.31 0.94 -3.89
N VAL A 88 12.32 0.32 -3.24
CA VAL A 88 10.90 0.48 -3.59
C VAL A 88 10.45 1.92 -3.38
N GLY A 89 10.74 2.50 -2.20
CA GLY A 89 10.39 3.89 -1.91
C GLY A 89 11.04 4.87 -2.89
N GLY A 90 12.32 4.68 -3.22
CA GLY A 90 13.03 5.49 -4.20
C GLY A 90 12.40 5.41 -5.60
N PHE A 91 11.99 4.21 -6.02
CA PHE A 91 11.32 4.02 -7.30
C PHE A 91 9.94 4.72 -7.33
N VAL A 92 9.10 4.50 -6.31
CA VAL A 92 7.77 5.12 -6.23
C VAL A 92 7.87 6.65 -6.24
N HIS A 93 8.78 7.23 -5.47
CA HIS A 93 9.00 8.68 -5.49
C HIS A 93 9.52 9.19 -6.84
N SER A 94 10.31 8.40 -7.58
CA SER A 94 10.78 8.80 -8.92
C SER A 94 9.63 8.95 -9.92
N LEU A 95 8.51 8.27 -9.70
CA LEU A 95 7.27 8.41 -10.47
C LEU A 95 6.35 9.51 -9.93
N GLY A 96 6.77 10.23 -8.88
CA GLY A 96 5.92 11.17 -8.15
C GLY A 96 4.86 10.51 -7.27
N GLY A 97 4.95 9.19 -7.07
CA GLY A 97 3.96 8.36 -6.38
C GLY A 97 3.85 8.60 -4.87
N ILE A 98 2.95 7.86 -4.23
CA ILE A 98 2.74 7.82 -2.78
C ILE A 98 3.33 6.51 -2.26
N PHE A 99 4.19 6.62 -1.27
CA PHE A 99 4.86 5.51 -0.62
C PHE A 99 4.49 5.48 0.87
N ILE A 100 3.90 4.37 1.31
CA ILE A 100 3.45 4.19 2.70
C ILE A 100 3.86 2.80 3.19
N PRO A 101 4.70 2.69 4.23
CA PRO A 101 4.88 1.43 4.94
C PRO A 101 3.54 0.93 5.49
N ALA A 102 3.14 -0.28 5.08
CA ALA A 102 1.87 -0.88 5.44
C ALA A 102 1.92 -1.44 6.87
N HIS A 103 0.79 -1.34 7.58
CA HIS A 103 0.53 -1.94 8.92
C HIS A 103 1.78 -2.16 9.78
N ILE A 104 2.55 -1.09 10.05
CA ILE A 104 3.94 -1.16 10.56
C ILE A 104 4.12 -1.92 11.87
N ASP A 105 3.04 -2.11 12.65
CA ASP A 105 2.96 -2.77 13.95
C ASP A 105 2.46 -4.22 13.93
N LYS A 106 2.05 -4.77 12.77
CA LYS A 106 1.54 -6.14 12.66
C LYS A 106 2.62 -7.16 13.05
N GLY A 107 2.22 -8.32 13.57
CA GLY A 107 3.15 -9.36 14.03
C GLY A 107 3.91 -10.10 12.92
N SER A 108 3.58 -9.84 11.66
CA SER A 108 4.21 -10.41 10.48
C SER A 108 4.17 -9.38 9.35
N ASN A 109 5.15 -9.46 8.46
CA ASN A 109 5.28 -8.65 7.26
C ASN A 109 5.22 -7.12 7.45
N SER A 110 5.66 -6.65 8.61
CA SER A 110 5.63 -5.25 8.99
C SER A 110 7.03 -4.73 9.30
N VAL A 111 7.20 -3.41 9.27
CA VAL A 111 8.47 -2.77 9.63
C VAL A 111 8.97 -3.24 11.00
N TYR A 112 8.12 -3.26 12.03
CA TYR A 112 8.57 -3.63 13.37
C TYR A 112 8.76 -5.14 13.56
N SER A 113 7.99 -6.00 12.88
CA SER A 113 8.21 -7.45 12.97
C SER A 113 9.50 -7.89 12.27
N GLN A 114 9.83 -7.26 11.13
CA GLN A 114 10.98 -7.66 10.31
C GLN A 114 12.27 -6.92 10.66
N LEU A 115 12.20 -5.61 10.88
CA LEU A 115 13.38 -4.77 11.11
C LEU A 115 13.57 -4.40 12.57
N GLY A 116 12.50 -4.37 13.36
CA GLY A 116 12.52 -3.93 14.77
C GLY A 116 12.64 -2.41 14.95
N PHE A 117 12.84 -1.65 13.87
CA PHE A 117 12.92 -0.19 13.85
C PHE A 117 12.48 0.37 12.50
N LEU A 118 12.01 1.63 12.49
CA LEU A 118 11.80 2.36 11.25
C LEU A 118 13.17 2.76 10.65
N PRO A 119 13.49 2.39 9.39
CA PRO A 119 14.76 2.76 8.77
C PRO A 119 15.05 4.27 8.84
N PHE A 120 16.28 4.61 9.21
CA PHE A 120 16.67 6.00 9.36
C PHE A 120 16.64 6.73 8.02
N GLY A 121 15.94 7.87 7.97
CA GLY A 121 15.83 8.68 6.76
C GLY A 121 14.83 8.12 5.73
N LEU A 122 14.03 7.10 6.09
CA LEU A 122 12.93 6.65 5.24
C LEU A 122 11.97 7.82 4.97
N SER A 123 11.79 8.16 3.71
CA SER A 123 10.79 9.13 3.27
C SER A 123 9.49 8.38 2.99
N ALA A 124 8.37 8.84 3.52
CA ALA A 124 7.05 8.29 3.29
C ALA A 124 5.99 9.39 3.50
N GLU A 125 4.89 9.34 2.76
CA GLU A 125 3.79 10.30 2.93
C GLU A 125 3.01 10.10 4.23
N ALA A 126 2.93 8.85 4.71
CA ALA A 126 2.35 8.48 5.99
C ALA A 126 2.86 7.09 6.41
N LEU A 127 2.55 6.68 7.64
CA LEU A 127 2.72 5.32 8.11
C LEU A 127 1.34 4.69 8.32
N GLU A 128 1.08 3.52 7.74
CA GLU A 128 -0.12 2.79 8.05
C GLU A 128 0.07 1.96 9.33
N ILE A 129 -0.92 2.01 10.21
CA ILE A 129 -0.97 1.21 11.44
C ILE A 129 -2.17 0.27 11.41
N SER A 130 -2.07 -0.84 12.11
CA SER A 130 -3.14 -1.84 12.18
C SER A 130 -4.42 -1.26 12.79
N GLN A 131 -5.56 -1.88 12.48
CA GLN A 131 -6.88 -1.46 12.96
C GLN A 131 -6.95 -1.23 14.48
N ASN A 132 -6.23 -2.04 15.26
CA ASN A 132 -6.25 -2.02 16.73
C ASN A 132 -5.07 -1.23 17.34
N ALA A 133 -4.20 -0.65 16.51
CA ALA A 133 -3.06 0.12 16.97
C ALA A 133 -3.45 1.45 17.64
N ASP A 134 -2.66 1.84 18.63
CA ASP A 134 -2.67 3.15 19.27
C ASP A 134 -1.42 3.94 18.87
N ALA A 135 -1.60 4.87 17.93
CA ALA A 135 -0.52 5.73 17.42
C ALA A 135 0.18 6.54 18.52
N SER A 136 -0.57 7.00 19.53
CA SER A 136 0.00 7.81 20.62
C SER A 136 0.92 6.96 21.49
N ALA A 137 0.49 5.72 21.80
CA ALA A 137 1.32 4.76 22.53
C ALA A 137 2.56 4.34 21.74
N MET A 138 2.43 4.16 20.42
CA MET A 138 3.56 3.85 19.54
C MET A 138 4.57 5.02 19.50
N ALA A 139 4.10 6.25 19.26
CA ALA A 139 4.94 7.44 19.20
C ALA A 139 5.56 7.81 20.56
N ALA A 140 4.97 7.38 21.67
CA ALA A 140 5.57 7.49 22.98
C ALA A 140 6.81 6.57 23.13
N LYS A 141 6.76 5.36 22.56
CA LYS A 141 7.84 4.36 22.62
C LYS A 141 8.93 4.60 21.58
N ASP A 142 8.56 4.91 20.36
CA ASP A 142 9.48 5.19 19.26
C ASP A 142 9.36 6.64 18.81
N LYS A 143 10.46 7.39 18.96
CA LYS A 143 10.49 8.80 18.58
C LYS A 143 10.65 9.00 17.07
N SER A 144 11.14 7.99 16.35
CA SER A 144 11.40 8.07 14.90
C SER A 144 10.11 8.29 14.10
N ILE A 145 8.99 7.78 14.58
CA ILE A 145 7.68 7.89 13.91
C ILE A 145 6.92 9.19 14.21
N ARG A 146 7.40 10.03 15.14
CA ARG A 146 6.70 11.28 15.54
C ARG A 146 6.60 12.32 14.43
N GLY A 147 7.47 12.23 13.42
CA GLY A 147 7.46 13.12 12.27
C GLY A 147 6.44 12.72 11.19
N PHE A 148 5.77 11.58 11.35
CA PHE A 148 4.84 11.06 10.36
C PHE A 148 3.39 11.20 10.82
N ASN A 149 2.51 11.36 9.85
CA ASN A 149 1.09 11.11 10.05
C ASN A 149 0.81 9.60 10.00
N PHE A 150 -0.26 9.20 10.67
CA PHE A 150 -0.73 7.82 10.68
C PHE A 150 -2.02 7.68 9.89
N ILE A 151 -2.16 6.56 9.19
CA ILE A 151 -3.40 6.17 8.52
C ILE A 151 -3.83 4.77 8.95
N LYS A 152 -5.10 4.47 8.72
CA LYS A 152 -5.65 3.11 8.77
C LYS A 152 -6.43 2.83 7.49
N SER A 153 -6.27 1.63 6.98
CA SER A 153 -7.13 1.03 5.97
C SER A 153 -7.64 -0.33 6.45
N SER A 154 -8.59 -0.92 5.74
CA SER A 154 -9.23 -2.16 6.18
C SER A 154 -8.44 -3.44 5.89
N ASP A 155 -7.40 -3.40 5.05
CA ASP A 155 -6.66 -4.60 4.60
C ASP A 155 -7.65 -5.72 4.17
N ALA A 156 -8.67 -5.32 3.37
CA ALA A 156 -9.85 -6.13 3.14
C ALA A 156 -9.58 -7.22 2.08
N HIS A 157 -9.82 -8.47 2.47
CA HIS A 157 -9.72 -9.67 1.63
C HIS A 157 -11.11 -10.19 1.22
N TYR A 158 -12.17 -9.70 1.87
CA TYR A 158 -13.57 -9.99 1.55
C TYR A 158 -14.39 -8.68 1.45
N PRO A 159 -15.42 -8.61 0.60
CA PRO A 159 -16.22 -7.40 0.41
C PRO A 159 -16.80 -6.82 1.71
N GLU A 160 -17.19 -7.65 2.67
CA GLU A 160 -17.78 -7.23 3.94
C GLU A 160 -16.77 -6.55 4.88
N GLN A 161 -15.47 -6.74 4.64
CA GLN A 161 -14.40 -6.12 5.42
C GLN A 161 -14.10 -4.69 4.96
N ILE A 162 -14.54 -4.30 3.76
CA ILE A 162 -14.27 -2.98 3.20
C ILE A 162 -14.78 -1.89 4.15
N GLY A 163 -13.87 -0.99 4.55
CA GLY A 163 -14.17 0.11 5.45
C GLY A 163 -14.28 -0.27 6.94
N GLY A 164 -13.85 -1.48 7.33
CA GLY A 164 -13.71 -1.86 8.75
C GLY A 164 -12.74 -0.95 9.53
N ALA A 165 -11.73 -0.43 8.84
CA ALA A 165 -10.93 0.71 9.25
C ALA A 165 -10.71 1.64 8.05
N TYR A 166 -10.64 2.94 8.30
CA TYR A 166 -10.53 3.94 7.24
C TYR A 166 -9.90 5.23 7.75
N THR A 167 -9.49 6.07 6.81
CA THR A 167 -8.89 7.38 7.08
C THR A 167 -9.71 8.47 6.43
N LEU A 168 -10.05 9.50 7.19
CA LEU A 168 -10.67 10.71 6.68
C LEU A 168 -9.56 11.73 6.38
N LEU A 169 -9.59 12.25 5.15
CA LEU A 169 -8.66 13.27 4.66
C LEU A 169 -9.45 14.55 4.39
N ASP A 170 -8.88 15.68 4.78
CA ASP A 170 -9.40 17.00 4.44
C ASP A 170 -8.76 17.49 3.15
N ILE A 171 -9.53 17.50 2.06
CA ILE A 171 -9.06 17.78 0.70
C ILE A 171 -9.99 18.78 0.00
N SER A 172 -9.41 19.66 -0.81
CA SER A 172 -10.16 20.64 -1.62
C SER A 172 -10.88 20.01 -2.81
N ASP A 173 -10.34 18.91 -3.32
CA ASP A 173 -10.77 18.21 -4.53
C ASP A 173 -10.29 16.76 -4.47
N VAL A 174 -10.94 15.89 -5.24
CA VAL A 174 -10.61 14.47 -5.29
C VAL A 174 -9.63 14.21 -6.43
N SER A 175 -8.34 14.40 -6.14
CA SER A 175 -7.23 14.15 -7.07
C SER A 175 -6.05 13.47 -6.38
N PHE A 176 -5.18 12.84 -7.19
CA PHE A 176 -3.97 12.19 -6.70
C PHE A 176 -3.08 13.15 -5.90
N SER A 177 -2.87 14.36 -6.42
CA SER A 177 -2.06 15.41 -5.77
C SER A 177 -2.65 15.88 -4.44
N SER A 178 -3.98 16.03 -4.37
CA SER A 178 -4.67 16.47 -3.15
C SER A 178 -4.64 15.39 -2.08
N LEU A 179 -4.81 14.12 -2.45
CA LEU A 179 -4.64 12.98 -1.55
C LEU A 179 -3.21 12.87 -1.02
N LYS A 180 -2.21 12.91 -1.91
CA LYS A 180 -0.78 12.90 -1.56
C LYS A 180 -0.45 14.00 -0.54
N SER A 181 -0.90 15.22 -0.81
CA SER A 181 -0.64 16.37 0.07
C SER A 181 -1.34 16.24 1.43
N ALA A 182 -2.56 15.68 1.46
CA ALA A 182 -3.32 15.50 2.69
C ALA A 182 -2.70 14.44 3.60
N LEU A 183 -2.12 13.37 3.05
CA LEU A 183 -1.44 12.32 3.83
C LEU A 183 -0.32 12.88 4.70
N SER A 184 0.47 13.83 4.18
CA SER A 184 1.57 14.47 4.90
C SER A 184 1.21 15.82 5.55
N SER A 185 -0.08 16.20 5.57
CA SER A 185 -0.51 17.51 6.06
C SER A 185 -0.33 17.65 7.58
N THR A 186 0.32 18.74 8.02
CA THR A 186 0.46 19.08 9.44
C THR A 186 -0.64 20.01 9.95
N LYS A 187 -1.33 20.70 9.04
CA LYS A 187 -2.44 21.61 9.39
C LYS A 187 -3.72 20.83 9.67
N ASN A 188 -4.05 19.91 8.76
CA ASN A 188 -5.23 19.06 8.81
C ASN A 188 -4.77 17.61 8.66
N PRO A 189 -4.21 17.00 9.73
CA PRO A 189 -3.66 15.66 9.66
C PRO A 189 -4.77 14.61 9.42
N PRO A 190 -4.43 13.48 8.79
CA PRO A 190 -5.35 12.37 8.59
C PRO A 190 -6.04 11.92 9.88
N GLN A 191 -7.35 11.68 9.80
CA GLN A 191 -8.16 11.22 10.93
C GLN A 191 -8.58 9.77 10.69
N TYR A 192 -7.88 8.82 11.30
CA TYR A 192 -8.19 7.40 11.17
C TYR A 192 -9.29 6.95 12.14
N LYS A 193 -10.11 6.00 11.70
CA LYS A 193 -11.24 5.44 12.45
C LYS A 193 -11.33 3.93 12.23
N THR A 194 -11.96 3.29 13.21
CA THR A 194 -12.33 1.88 13.16
C THR A 194 -13.85 1.79 13.36
N ARG A 195 -14.53 0.95 12.57
CA ARG A 195 -15.98 0.73 12.66
C ARG A 195 -16.36 -0.22 13.79
#